data_AF-A0A940C1I1-F1
#
_entry.id   AF-A0A940C1I1-F1
#
_cell.length_a   1.000
_cell.length_b   1.000
_cell.length_c   1.000
_cell.angle_alpha   90.00
_cell.angle_beta   90.00
_cell.angle_gamma   90.00
#
_symmetry.space_group_name_H-M   'P 1'
#
loop_
_entity.id
_entity.type
_entity.pdbx_description
1 polymer ?
#
loop_
_entity_poly.entity_id
_entity_poly.type
_entity_poly.pdbx_seq_one_letter_code
_entity_poly.pdbx_strand_id
1 'polypeptide(L)'
;MNKFVEYYAERPYLAVILIMLALLAVFAVVKAVRAVQKRSREANETVAKLERDTALRKGFEALTAEKAENAGSGELFRGVALNLCRKIEKSADITKEFDSFSEPQKNIYALYYVLEDGGKKLSDFFKQYGKPLTVYAKTAVDALCPQAVSAVFDKMYLACDEDDETTSYIPSEIEKLNGEYSAALNENEIFGSAAKYIKENIEAFI
;
A
#
# COMPACT_ATOMS: atom_id res chain seq x y z
N MET A 1 15.14 -20.86 -60.53
CA MET A 1 15.63 -20.82 -59.14
C MET A 1 15.69 -19.35 -58.73
N ASN A 2 15.10 -18.96 -57.60
CA ASN A 2 15.05 -17.54 -57.22
C ASN A 2 16.49 -17.01 -57.09
N LYS A 3 16.87 -15.95 -57.83
CA LYS A 3 18.21 -15.32 -57.77
C LYS A 3 18.65 -14.99 -56.33
N PHE A 4 17.68 -14.81 -55.44
CA PHE A 4 17.88 -14.63 -54.01
C PHE A 4 18.54 -15.85 -53.34
N VAL A 5 18.14 -17.07 -53.72
CA VAL A 5 18.65 -18.32 -53.13
C VAL A 5 20.08 -18.60 -53.60
N GLU A 6 20.41 -18.33 -54.86
CA GLU A 6 21.77 -18.47 -55.40
C GLU A 6 22.75 -17.50 -54.72
N TYR A 7 22.34 -16.25 -54.46
CA TYR A 7 23.16 -15.23 -53.82
C TYR A 7 23.60 -15.60 -52.39
N TYR A 8 22.70 -16.20 -51.60
CA TYR A 8 23.02 -16.67 -50.25
C TYR A 8 23.76 -18.01 -50.23
N ALA A 9 23.59 -18.84 -51.28
CA ALA A 9 24.33 -20.09 -51.44
C ALA A 9 25.83 -19.84 -51.73
N GLU A 10 26.16 -18.80 -52.49
CA GLU A 10 27.55 -18.38 -52.74
C GLU A 10 28.22 -17.71 -51.53
N ARG A 11 27.44 -17.18 -50.59
CA ARG A 11 27.92 -16.40 -49.43
C ARG A 11 27.23 -16.84 -48.14
N PRO A 12 27.54 -18.04 -47.63
CA PRO A 12 26.84 -18.64 -46.49
C PRO A 12 26.93 -17.80 -45.21
N TYR A 13 27.99 -16.99 -45.04
CA TYR A 13 28.12 -16.07 -43.91
C TYR A 13 27.03 -14.99 -43.88
N LEU A 14 26.53 -14.52 -45.03
CA LEU A 14 25.42 -13.55 -45.09
C LEU A 14 24.10 -14.18 -44.64
N ALA A 15 23.89 -15.47 -44.95
CA ALA A 15 22.71 -16.19 -44.48
C ALA A 15 22.73 -16.35 -42.95
N VAL A 16 23.90 -16.65 -42.38
CA VAL A 16 24.09 -16.73 -40.92
C VAL A 16 23.87 -15.37 -40.25
N ILE A 17 24.41 -14.29 -40.81
CA ILE A 17 24.19 -12.92 -40.30
C ILE A 17 22.71 -12.56 -40.33
N LEU A 18 22.00 -12.88 -41.41
CA LEU A 18 20.58 -12.59 -41.55
C LEU A 18 19.73 -13.38 -40.53
N ILE A 19 20.05 -14.65 -40.29
CA ILE A 19 19.42 -15.46 -39.24
C ILE A 19 19.68 -14.86 -37.86
N MET A 20 20.92 -14.45 -37.57
CA MET A 20 21.27 -13.80 -36.30
C MET A 20 20.51 -12.48 -36.09
N LEU A 21 20.38 -11.66 -37.13
CA LEU A 21 19.60 -10.42 -37.08
C LEU A 21 18.11 -10.70 -36.85
N ALA A 22 17.55 -11.73 -37.50
CA ALA A 22 16.17 -12.14 -37.29
C ALA A 22 15.92 -12.61 -35.84
N LEU A 23 16.84 -13.40 -35.27
CA LEU A 23 16.76 -13.84 -33.87
C LEU A 23 16.84 -12.67 -32.88
N LEU A 24 17.73 -11.71 -33.13
CA LEU A 24 17.82 -10.49 -32.31
C LEU A 24 16.56 -9.63 -32.39
N ALA A 25 15.99 -9.49 -33.59
CA ALA A 25 14.74 -8.75 -33.78
C ALA A 25 13.57 -9.41 -33.02
N VAL A 26 13.43 -10.74 -33.12
CA VAL A 26 12.42 -11.49 -32.35
C VAL A 26 12.63 -11.32 -30.84
N PHE A 27 13.87 -11.42 -30.37
CA PHE A 27 14.21 -11.22 -28.96
C PHE A 27 13.82 -9.81 -28.46
N ALA A 28 14.13 -8.77 -29.24
CA ALA A 28 13.79 -7.40 -28.91
C ALA A 28 12.26 -7.18 -28.85
N VAL A 29 11.51 -7.73 -29.81
CA VAL A 29 10.04 -7.67 -29.83
C VAL A 29 9.44 -8.38 -28.62
N VAL A 30 9.90 -9.59 -28.27
CA VAL A 30 9.43 -10.33 -27.09
C VAL A 30 9.68 -9.55 -25.81
N LYS A 31 10.87 -8.93 -25.67
CA LYS A 31 11.21 -8.12 -24.49
C LYS A 31 10.33 -6.86 -24.40
N ALA A 32 10.09 -6.19 -25.52
CA ALA A 32 9.21 -5.02 -25.58
C ALA A 32 7.76 -5.38 -25.23
N VAL A 33 7.23 -6.47 -25.78
CA VAL A 33 5.88 -6.97 -25.45
C VAL A 33 5.76 -7.29 -23.97
N ARG A 34 6.74 -8.00 -23.37
CA ARG A 34 6.74 -8.30 -21.92
C ARG A 34 6.78 -7.05 -21.06
N ALA A 35 7.58 -6.06 -21.43
CA ALA A 35 7.65 -4.78 -20.72
C ALA A 35 6.33 -4.02 -20.79
N VAL A 36 5.69 -3.98 -21.96
CA VAL A 36 4.36 -3.38 -22.16
C VAL A 36 3.29 -4.11 -21.36
N GLN A 37 3.29 -5.45 -21.37
CA GLN A 37 2.34 -6.25 -20.59
C GLN A 37 2.50 -6.02 -19.08
N LYS A 38 3.73 -5.96 -18.58
CA LYS A 38 4.01 -5.67 -17.17
C LYS A 38 3.50 -4.27 -16.78
N ARG A 39 3.86 -3.25 -17.55
CA ARG A 39 3.41 -1.87 -17.33
C ARG A 39 1.89 -1.74 -17.44
N SER A 40 1.28 -2.40 -18.42
CA SER A 40 -0.18 -2.40 -18.59
C SER A 40 -0.87 -3.08 -17.41
N ARG A 41 -0.32 -4.18 -16.90
CA ARG A 41 -0.85 -4.85 -15.71
C ARG A 41 -0.77 -3.96 -14.48
N GLU A 42 0.39 -3.35 -14.22
CA GLU A 42 0.59 -2.42 -13.09
C GLU A 42 -0.35 -1.20 -13.20
N ALA A 43 -0.51 -0.65 -14.41
CA ALA A 43 -1.45 0.44 -14.68
C ALA A 43 -2.91 0.00 -14.44
N ASN A 44 -3.31 -1.18 -14.93
CA ASN A 44 -4.66 -1.71 -14.75
C ASN A 44 -4.95 -2.02 -13.28
N GLU A 45 -3.99 -2.58 -12.53
CA GLU A 45 -4.12 -2.84 -11.09
C GLU A 45 -4.27 -1.52 -10.31
N THR A 46 -3.52 -0.48 -10.68
CA THR A 46 -3.63 0.85 -10.09
C THR A 46 -5.00 1.48 -10.39
N VAL A 47 -5.44 1.46 -11.65
CA VAL A 47 -6.75 1.99 -12.06
C VAL A 47 -7.89 1.27 -11.34
N ALA A 48 -7.86 -0.07 -11.31
CA ALA A 48 -8.89 -0.86 -10.64
C ALA A 48 -8.94 -0.58 -9.13
N LYS A 49 -7.78 -0.36 -8.49
CA LYS A 49 -7.73 0.07 -7.09
C LYS A 49 -8.38 1.45 -6.90
N LEU A 50 -7.98 2.43 -7.71
CA LEU A 50 -8.53 3.80 -7.63
C LEU A 50 -10.05 3.82 -7.85
N GLU A 51 -10.56 2.99 -8.76
CA GLU A 51 -12.00 2.83 -8.97
C GLU A 51 -12.71 2.26 -7.74
N ARG A 52 -12.16 1.21 -7.12
CA ARG A 52 -12.69 0.63 -5.87
C ARG A 52 -12.66 1.64 -4.73
N ASP A 53 -11.55 2.33 -4.53
CA ASP A 53 -11.39 3.32 -3.46
C ASP A 53 -12.33 4.51 -3.69
N THR A 54 -12.51 4.94 -4.94
CA THR A 54 -13.49 5.97 -5.30
C THR A 54 -14.92 5.52 -5.02
N ALA A 55 -15.26 4.28 -5.35
CA ALA A 55 -16.58 3.71 -5.11
C ALA A 55 -16.87 3.60 -3.60
N LEU A 56 -15.92 3.08 -2.82
CA LEU A 56 -16.02 3.00 -1.36
C LEU A 56 -16.17 4.38 -0.74
N ARG A 57 -15.33 5.33 -1.14
CA ARG A 57 -15.38 6.71 -0.65
C ARG A 57 -16.77 7.34 -0.86
N LYS A 58 -17.31 7.25 -2.09
CA LYS A 58 -18.67 7.71 -2.41
C LYS A 58 -19.72 6.94 -1.61
N GLY A 59 -19.52 5.63 -1.47
CA GLY A 59 -20.35 4.77 -0.65
C GLY A 59 -20.46 5.30 0.76
N PHE A 60 -19.38 5.73 1.40
CA PHE A 60 -19.37 6.14 2.81
C PHE A 60 -19.37 7.66 3.04
N GLU A 61 -19.58 8.49 2.02
CA GLU A 61 -19.53 9.97 2.13
C GLU A 61 -20.62 10.53 3.06
N ALA A 62 -21.80 9.90 3.07
CA ALA A 62 -22.83 10.11 4.08
C ALA A 62 -22.95 8.85 4.94
N LEU A 63 -22.04 8.70 5.89
CA LEU A 63 -22.08 7.62 6.87
C LEU A 63 -23.29 7.82 7.80
N THR A 64 -23.99 6.74 8.11
CA THR A 64 -25.02 6.71 9.16
C THR A 64 -24.76 5.50 10.05
N ALA A 65 -25.31 5.51 11.27
CA ALA A 65 -25.20 4.37 12.18
C ALA A 65 -25.77 3.08 11.56
N GLU A 66 -26.94 3.17 10.92
CA GLU A 66 -27.55 2.04 10.20
C GLU A 66 -26.64 1.50 9.09
N LYS A 67 -25.99 2.38 8.34
CA LYS A 67 -25.06 1.99 7.28
C LYS A 67 -23.81 1.33 7.84
N ALA A 68 -23.27 1.87 8.93
CA ALA A 68 -22.13 1.28 9.62
C ALA A 68 -22.47 -0.13 10.12
N GLU A 69 -23.67 -0.33 10.67
CA GLU A 69 -24.07 -1.64 11.18
C GLU A 69 -24.15 -2.72 10.11
N ASN A 70 -24.66 -2.37 8.92
CA ASN A 70 -24.86 -3.30 7.83
C ASN A 70 -23.66 -3.48 6.89
N ALA A 71 -22.63 -2.64 7.01
CA ALA A 71 -21.44 -2.70 6.16
C ALA A 71 -20.50 -3.87 6.53
N GLY A 72 -19.82 -4.44 5.54
CA GLY A 72 -18.73 -5.38 5.80
C GLY A 72 -17.57 -4.67 6.51
N SER A 73 -16.88 -5.35 7.43
CA SER A 73 -15.86 -4.72 8.29
C SER A 73 -14.75 -4.01 7.51
N GLY A 74 -14.23 -4.64 6.46
CA GLY A 74 -13.20 -4.05 5.60
C GLY A 74 -13.72 -2.87 4.78
N GLU A 75 -14.98 -2.92 4.31
CA GLU A 75 -15.60 -1.84 3.56
C GLU A 75 -15.85 -0.62 4.45
N LEU A 76 -16.36 -0.84 5.67
CA LEU A 76 -16.58 0.21 6.66
C LEU A 76 -15.27 0.91 7.01
N PHE A 77 -14.25 0.14 7.40
CA PHE A 77 -12.95 0.68 7.75
C PHE A 77 -12.34 1.49 6.61
N ARG A 78 -12.21 0.89 5.42
CA ARG A 78 -11.59 1.55 4.27
C ARG A 78 -12.41 2.76 3.80
N GLY A 79 -13.72 2.64 3.76
CA GLY A 79 -14.62 3.72 3.35
C GLY A 79 -14.52 4.95 4.26
N VAL A 80 -14.51 4.75 5.57
CA VAL A 80 -14.34 5.82 6.56
C VAL A 80 -12.94 6.43 6.46
N ALA A 81 -11.89 5.61 6.44
CA ALA A 81 -10.51 6.10 6.33
C ALA A 81 -10.27 6.91 5.05
N LEU A 82 -10.77 6.45 3.89
CA LEU A 82 -10.66 7.16 2.62
C LEU A 82 -11.40 8.51 2.62
N ASN A 83 -12.48 8.64 3.37
CA ASN A 83 -13.16 9.92 3.53
C ASN A 83 -12.38 10.89 4.43
N LEU A 84 -11.70 10.40 5.46
CA LEU A 84 -10.75 11.20 6.24
C LEU A 84 -9.57 11.65 5.38
N CYS A 85 -8.99 10.75 4.59
CA CYS A 85 -7.93 11.09 3.63
C CYS A 85 -8.37 12.18 2.67
N ARG A 86 -9.58 12.07 2.10
CA ARG A 86 -10.15 13.09 1.22
C ARG A 86 -10.31 14.46 1.90
N LYS A 87 -10.66 14.52 3.19
CA LYS A 87 -10.75 15.79 3.92
C LYS A 87 -9.38 16.46 4.01
N ILE A 88 -8.35 15.70 4.38
CA ILE A 88 -6.96 16.15 4.41
C ILE A 88 -6.48 16.62 3.03
N GLU A 89 -6.66 15.80 1.98
CA GLU A 89 -6.24 16.08 0.61
C GLU A 89 -6.87 17.35 0.02
N LYS A 90 -8.09 17.69 0.44
CA LYS A 90 -8.80 18.89 0.00
C LYS A 90 -8.48 20.13 0.84
N SER A 91 -7.83 19.97 1.99
CA SER A 91 -7.49 21.08 2.85
C SER A 91 -6.35 21.91 2.26
N ALA A 92 -6.42 23.23 2.43
CA ALA A 92 -5.30 24.12 2.15
C ALA A 92 -4.19 24.01 3.20
N ASP A 93 -4.51 23.51 4.40
CA ASP A 93 -3.60 23.30 5.51
C ASP A 93 -3.83 21.90 6.09
N ILE A 94 -2.99 20.96 5.66
CA ILE A 94 -3.05 19.54 6.03
C ILE A 94 -2.88 19.36 7.53
N THR A 95 -1.94 20.09 8.14
CA THR A 95 -1.63 19.98 9.57
C THR A 95 -2.82 20.43 10.40
N LYS A 96 -3.40 21.59 10.07
CA LYS A 96 -4.57 22.11 10.78
C LYS A 96 -5.79 21.21 10.61
N GLU A 97 -6.02 20.66 9.42
CA GLU A 97 -7.12 19.74 9.18
C GLU A 97 -6.94 18.44 9.99
N PHE A 98 -5.73 17.87 9.99
CA PHE A 98 -5.41 16.71 10.81
C PHE A 98 -5.61 17.01 12.29
N ASP A 99 -5.15 18.16 12.78
CA ASP A 99 -5.31 18.55 14.18
C ASP A 99 -6.78 18.70 14.58
N SER A 100 -7.64 19.11 13.65
CA SER A 100 -9.09 19.24 13.86
C SER A 100 -9.81 17.90 14.02
N PHE A 101 -9.20 16.80 13.58
CA PHE A 101 -9.79 15.48 13.73
C PHE A 101 -9.89 15.09 15.21
N SER A 102 -10.99 14.43 15.56
CA SER A 102 -11.15 13.78 16.86
C SER A 102 -10.15 12.63 17.01
N GLU A 103 -9.93 12.17 18.25
CA GLU A 103 -9.00 11.06 18.50
C GLU A 103 -9.39 9.77 17.75
N PRO A 104 -10.67 9.34 17.72
CA PRO A 104 -11.07 8.18 16.90
C PRO A 104 -10.75 8.36 15.40
N GLN A 105 -10.95 9.56 14.87
CA GLN A 105 -10.63 9.87 13.47
C GLN A 105 -9.12 9.77 13.22
N LYS A 106 -8.29 10.35 14.10
CA LYS A 106 -6.83 10.26 13.99
C LYS A 106 -6.33 8.82 14.07
N ASN A 107 -6.90 8.00 14.95
CA ASN A 107 -6.55 6.58 15.08
C ASN A 107 -6.90 5.78 13.80
N ILE A 108 -8.10 5.95 13.25
CA ILE A 108 -8.50 5.26 12.01
C ILE A 108 -7.69 5.76 10.81
N TYR A 109 -7.42 7.06 10.74
CA TYR A 109 -6.58 7.65 9.70
C TYR A 109 -5.15 7.09 9.77
N ALA A 110 -4.53 7.05 10.97
CA ALA A 110 -3.19 6.54 11.13
C ALA A 110 -3.09 5.03 10.84
N LEU A 111 -4.05 4.24 11.34
CA LEU A 111 -4.11 2.80 11.06
C LEU A 111 -4.22 2.51 9.57
N TYR A 112 -4.95 3.33 8.81
CA TYR A 112 -5.04 3.18 7.37
C TYR A 112 -3.66 3.24 6.69
N TYR A 113 -2.82 4.21 7.02
CA TYR A 113 -1.46 4.31 6.46
C TYR A 113 -0.53 3.18 6.93
N VAL A 114 -0.69 2.70 8.17
CA VAL A 114 0.05 1.52 8.64
C VAL A 114 -0.27 0.30 7.76
N LEU A 115 -1.52 0.09 7.40
CA LEU A 115 -1.92 -1.05 6.57
C LEU A 115 -1.64 -0.84 5.09
N GLU A 116 -1.80 0.38 4.59
CA GLU A 116 -1.62 0.70 3.17
C GLU A 116 -0.13 0.76 2.78
N ASP A 117 0.66 1.53 3.52
CA ASP A 117 2.08 1.75 3.21
C ASP A 117 3.02 0.87 4.04
N GLY A 118 2.56 0.38 5.19
CA GLY A 118 3.27 -0.59 6.01
C GLY A 118 2.88 -2.06 5.75
N GLY A 119 1.79 -2.34 5.02
CA GLY A 119 1.23 -3.69 4.89
C GLY A 119 2.17 -4.75 4.34
N LYS A 120 3.15 -4.35 3.51
CA LYS A 120 4.22 -5.26 3.04
C LYS A 120 5.44 -5.24 3.95
N LYS A 121 5.84 -4.06 4.41
CA LYS A 121 7.00 -3.83 5.27
C LYS A 121 6.70 -2.67 6.18
N LEU A 122 6.64 -2.92 7.48
CA LEU A 122 6.35 -1.87 8.44
C LEU A 122 7.39 -0.75 8.41
N SER A 123 8.65 -1.06 8.08
CA SER A 123 9.69 -0.03 7.92
C SER A 123 9.37 0.99 6.83
N ASP A 124 8.58 0.64 5.81
CA ASP A 124 8.25 1.56 4.72
C ASP A 124 7.22 2.62 5.16
N PHE A 125 6.37 2.31 6.15
CA PHE A 125 5.56 3.31 6.85
C PHE A 125 6.45 4.31 7.61
N PHE A 126 7.38 3.82 8.43
CA PHE A 126 8.25 4.70 9.24
C PHE A 126 9.24 5.54 8.42
N LYS A 127 9.63 5.10 7.22
CA LYS A 127 10.43 5.92 6.29
C LYS A 127 9.65 7.08 5.69
N GLN A 128 8.33 6.95 5.59
CA GLN A 128 7.46 7.93 4.93
C GLN A 128 6.83 8.90 5.92
N TYR A 129 6.61 8.46 7.15
CA TYR A 129 5.81 9.19 8.13
C TYR A 129 6.54 9.40 9.44
N GLY A 130 6.44 10.62 9.97
CA GLY A 130 6.95 11.01 11.28
C GLY A 130 5.84 11.45 12.24
N LYS A 131 6.23 12.10 13.34
CA LYS A 131 5.30 12.69 14.30
C LYS A 131 4.49 13.83 13.63
N PRO A 132 3.20 13.99 13.94
CA PRO A 132 2.44 13.27 14.98
C PRO A 132 1.83 11.94 14.52
N LEU A 133 1.85 11.61 13.22
CA LEU A 133 1.12 10.45 12.68
C LEU A 133 1.58 9.12 13.30
N THR A 134 2.88 8.95 13.51
CA THR A 134 3.44 7.72 14.11
C THR A 134 2.98 7.49 15.55
N VAL A 135 2.67 8.56 16.30
CA VAL A 135 2.13 8.46 17.67
C VAL A 135 0.71 7.90 17.64
N TYR A 136 -0.16 8.46 16.80
CA TYR A 136 -1.52 7.95 16.63
C TYR A 136 -1.56 6.55 16.00
N ALA A 137 -0.59 6.24 15.14
CA ALA A 137 -0.43 4.90 14.60
C ALA A 137 -0.13 3.88 15.71
N LYS A 138 0.77 4.21 16.64
CA LYS A 138 1.04 3.36 17.81
C LYS A 138 -0.23 3.15 18.64
N THR A 139 -0.93 4.22 19.00
CA THR A 139 -2.20 4.14 19.75
C THR A 139 -3.23 3.26 19.05
N ALA A 140 -3.39 3.42 17.73
CA ALA A 140 -4.34 2.63 16.95
C ALA A 140 -3.93 1.16 16.86
N VAL A 141 -2.64 0.87 16.66
CA VAL A 141 -2.12 -0.51 16.60
C VAL A 141 -2.28 -1.21 17.95
N ASP A 142 -1.97 -0.54 19.06
CA ASP A 142 -2.12 -1.10 20.40
C ASP A 142 -3.59 -1.44 20.72
N ALA A 143 -4.53 -0.62 20.22
CA ALA A 143 -5.95 -0.81 20.49
C ALA A 143 -6.64 -1.78 19.53
N LEU A 144 -6.22 -1.83 18.26
CA LEU A 144 -7.00 -2.44 17.17
C LEU A 144 -6.32 -3.63 16.51
N CYS A 145 -5.01 -3.83 16.73
CA CYS A 145 -4.28 -4.94 16.13
C CYS A 145 -4.00 -6.05 17.15
N PRO A 146 -3.70 -7.28 16.67
CA PRO A 146 -3.23 -8.35 17.53
C PRO A 146 -2.00 -7.92 18.33
N GLN A 147 -1.86 -8.41 19.57
CA GLN A 147 -0.73 -8.08 20.44
C GLN A 147 0.64 -8.34 19.79
N ALA A 148 0.73 -9.37 18.93
CA ALA A 148 1.94 -9.67 18.17
C ALA A 148 2.33 -8.55 17.20
N VAL A 149 1.34 -7.91 16.55
CA VAL A 149 1.57 -6.76 15.67
C VAL A 149 2.01 -5.54 16.48
N SER A 150 1.33 -5.24 17.59
CA SER A 150 1.71 -4.15 18.51
C SER A 150 3.13 -4.30 19.04
N ALA A 151 3.52 -5.50 19.49
CA ALA A 151 4.87 -5.75 19.99
C ALA A 151 5.97 -5.55 18.93
N VAL A 152 5.70 -5.87 17.66
CA VAL A 152 6.64 -5.61 16.56
C VAL A 152 6.64 -4.13 16.20
N PHE A 153 5.48 -3.48 16.23
CA PHE A 153 5.35 -2.05 15.97
C PHE A 153 6.14 -1.23 16.98
N ASP A 154 6.08 -1.55 18.27
CA ASP A 154 6.85 -0.85 19.30
C ASP A 154 8.35 -0.91 19.07
N LYS A 155 8.87 -2.09 18.69
CA LYS A 155 10.29 -2.24 18.35
C LYS A 155 10.67 -1.42 17.13
N MET A 156 9.83 -1.44 16.09
CA MET A 156 10.08 -0.66 14.87
C MET A 156 9.97 0.84 15.11
N TYR A 157 9.03 1.26 15.97
CA TYR A 157 8.86 2.64 16.39
C TYR A 157 10.12 3.17 17.06
N LEU A 158 10.65 2.45 18.06
CA LEU A 158 11.93 2.79 18.70
C LEU A 158 13.09 2.78 17.71
N ALA A 159 13.09 1.84 16.78
CA ALA A 159 14.14 1.74 15.76
C ALA A 159 14.21 2.92 14.79
N CYS A 160 13.08 3.62 14.63
CA CYS A 160 12.91 4.71 13.67
C CYS A 160 12.59 6.04 14.37
N ASP A 161 12.65 6.11 15.70
CA ASP A 161 12.44 7.35 16.44
C ASP A 161 13.69 8.22 16.35
N GLU A 162 13.58 9.34 15.64
CA GLU A 162 14.69 10.28 15.45
C GLU A 162 15.14 10.93 16.78
N ASP A 163 14.28 10.90 17.80
CA ASP A 163 14.59 11.42 19.14
C ASP A 163 15.30 10.37 20.04
N ASP A 164 15.37 9.10 19.63
CA ASP A 164 16.04 8.03 20.38
C ASP A 164 17.47 7.80 19.86
N GLU A 165 18.43 8.51 20.44
CA GLU A 165 19.86 8.33 20.14
C GLU A 165 20.46 7.04 20.76
N THR A 166 19.71 6.32 21.60
CA THR A 166 20.24 5.18 22.36
C THR A 166 20.03 3.84 21.65
N THR A 167 19.09 3.80 20.71
CA THR A 167 18.69 2.58 20.02
C THR A 167 19.14 2.64 18.56
N SER A 168 20.15 1.85 18.20
CA SER A 168 20.64 1.75 16.82
C SER A 168 20.42 0.34 16.29
N TYR A 169 19.50 0.18 15.34
CA TYR A 169 19.29 -1.11 14.67
C TYR A 169 20.11 -1.23 13.38
N ILE A 170 20.61 -2.43 13.10
CA ILE A 170 21.25 -2.73 11.82
C ILE A 170 20.21 -3.18 10.78
N PRO A 171 20.47 -3.03 9.47
CA PRO A 171 19.49 -3.37 8.43
C PRO A 171 18.90 -4.79 8.50
N SER A 172 19.68 -5.77 8.98
CA SER A 172 19.19 -7.14 9.16
C SER A 172 18.15 -7.29 10.28
N GLU A 173 18.21 -6.45 11.32
CA GLU A 173 17.22 -6.46 12.40
C GLU A 173 15.91 -5.83 11.93
N ILE A 174 15.97 -4.74 11.16
CA ILE A 174 14.80 -4.14 10.52
C ILE A 174 14.10 -5.15 9.61
N GLU A 175 14.83 -5.91 8.80
CA GLU A 175 14.19 -6.93 7.96
C GLU A 175 13.64 -8.12 8.74
N LYS A 176 14.25 -8.47 9.87
CA LYS A 176 13.66 -9.45 10.78
C LYS A 176 12.33 -8.95 11.33
N LEU A 177 12.26 -7.69 11.79
CA LEU A 177 11.03 -7.07 12.29
C LEU A 177 9.96 -6.98 11.20
N ASN A 178 10.33 -6.63 9.96
CA ASN A 178 9.39 -6.66 8.82
C ASN A 178 8.81 -8.06 8.61
N GLY A 179 9.65 -9.11 8.69
CA GLY A 179 9.20 -10.50 8.58
C GLY A 179 8.26 -10.91 9.72
N GLU A 180 8.58 -10.53 10.97
CA GLU A 180 7.72 -10.78 12.14
C GLU A 180 6.36 -10.05 11.99
N TYR A 181 6.37 -8.80 11.53
CA TYR A 181 5.16 -8.01 11.26
C TYR A 181 4.28 -8.69 10.21
N SER A 182 4.83 -9.03 9.04
CA SER A 182 4.06 -9.67 7.97
C SER A 182 3.49 -11.02 8.39
N ALA A 183 4.18 -11.77 9.23
CA ALA A 183 3.68 -13.04 9.76
C ALA A 183 2.56 -12.87 10.79
N ALA A 184 2.57 -11.77 11.54
CA ALA A 184 1.56 -11.45 12.55
C ALA A 184 0.33 -10.73 11.96
N LEU A 185 0.44 -10.16 10.76
CA LEU A 185 -0.61 -9.36 10.15
C LEU A 185 -1.82 -10.22 9.75
N ASN A 186 -2.96 -9.97 10.38
CA ASN A 186 -4.23 -10.59 10.04
C ASN A 186 -5.26 -9.50 9.68
N GLU A 187 -5.36 -9.16 8.39
CA GLU A 187 -6.24 -8.09 7.92
C GLU A 187 -7.71 -8.30 8.33
N ASN A 188 -8.22 -9.52 8.31
CA ASN A 188 -9.62 -9.79 8.66
C ASN A 188 -9.93 -9.47 10.12
N GLU A 189 -9.02 -9.83 11.02
CA GLU A 189 -9.13 -9.54 12.45
C GLU A 189 -9.00 -8.04 12.71
N ILE A 190 -8.02 -7.38 12.08
CA ILE A 190 -7.80 -5.94 12.21
C ILE A 190 -9.01 -5.16 11.68
N PHE A 191 -9.55 -5.54 10.52
CA PHE A 191 -10.77 -4.91 9.98
C PHE A 191 -11.97 -5.14 10.89
N GLY A 192 -12.10 -6.33 11.50
CA GLY A 192 -13.13 -6.60 12.50
C GLY A 192 -13.04 -5.66 13.70
N SER A 193 -11.85 -5.53 14.29
CA SER A 193 -11.58 -4.64 15.43
C SER A 193 -11.80 -3.16 15.07
N ALA A 194 -11.30 -2.72 13.92
CA ALA A 194 -11.45 -1.34 13.45
C ALA A 194 -12.92 -1.00 13.15
N ALA A 195 -13.67 -1.91 12.53
CA ALA A 195 -15.10 -1.72 12.29
C ALA A 195 -15.89 -1.61 13.60
N LYS A 196 -15.58 -2.46 14.59
CA LYS A 196 -16.17 -2.36 15.93
C LYS A 196 -15.85 -1.01 16.58
N TYR A 197 -14.59 -0.58 16.52
CA TYR A 197 -14.17 0.72 17.04
C TYR A 197 -14.90 1.90 16.39
N ILE A 198 -15.07 1.87 15.06
CA ILE A 198 -15.84 2.89 14.33
C ILE A 198 -17.29 2.90 14.81
N LYS A 199 -17.94 1.74 14.97
CA LYS A 199 -19.33 1.64 15.43
C LYS A 199 -19.50 2.16 16.86
N GLU A 200 -18.57 1.83 17.76
CA GLU A 200 -18.57 2.31 19.14
C GLU A 200 -18.36 3.83 19.25
N ASN A 201 -17.70 4.43 18.26
CA ASN A 201 -17.40 5.87 18.19
C ASN A 201 -18.14 6.55 17.02
N ILE A 202 -19.31 6.04 16.63
CA ILE A 202 -19.95 6.42 15.36
C ILE A 202 -20.22 7.92 15.22
N GLU A 203 -20.53 8.61 16.32
CA GLU A 203 -20.76 10.07 16.36
C GLU A 203 -19.54 10.87 15.90
N ALA A 204 -18.33 10.31 16.00
CA ALA A 204 -17.12 10.94 15.50
C ALA A 204 -16.98 10.87 13.97
N PHE A 205 -17.76 10.03 13.29
CA PHE A 205 -17.59 9.72 11.86
C PHE A 205 -18.77 10.10 10.97
N ILE A 206 -19.92 10.47 11.56
CA ILE A 206 -21.11 10.97 10.85
C ILE A 206 -20.95 12.45 10.49
#